data_AF-A0A067LU15-F1
#
_entry.id   AF-A0A067LU15-F1
#
_cell.length_a   1.000
_cell.length_b   1.000
_cell.length_c   1.000
_cell.angle_alpha   90.00
_cell.angle_beta   90.00
_cell.angle_gamma   90.00
#
_symmetry.space_group_name_H-M   'P 1'
#
loop_
_entity.id
_entity.type
_entity.pdbx_description
1 polymer ?
#
loop_
_entity_poly.entity_id
_entity_poly.type
_entity_poly.pdbx_seq_one_letter_code
_entity_poly.pdbx_strand_id
1 'polypeptide(L)'
;MLEKWDGQIREVAIDSAWGTNRAGHEIFVLLGEAYGSGMPLGYILIKSIGRSKPDSKTSLLVQFLQHFRDQYTLDPKFTLSDKDFAEIGACQTVWPDAKHQLCF
;
A
#
# COMPACT_ATOMS: atom_id res chain seq x y z
N MET A 1 1.63 6.15 16.70
CA MET A 1 0.72 4.98 16.77
C MET A 1 1.43 3.74 16.25
N LEU A 2 1.99 3.78 15.04
CA LEU A 2 2.85 2.73 14.46
C LEU A 2 4.08 2.35 15.30
N GLU A 3 4.75 3.32 15.92
CA GLU A 3 5.91 3.10 16.81
C GLU A 3 5.64 2.12 17.97
N LYS A 4 4.37 1.92 18.36
CA LYS A 4 3.98 0.96 19.40
C LYS A 4 3.94 -0.48 18.90
N TRP A 5 3.96 -0.68 17.59
CA TRP A 5 3.77 -1.97 16.92
C TRP A 5 5.00 -2.38 16.10
N ASP A 6 6.16 -1.77 16.39
CA ASP A 6 7.43 -1.98 15.71
C ASP A 6 7.78 -3.49 15.65
N GLY A 7 7.69 -4.06 14.46
CA GLY A 7 7.93 -5.50 14.19
C GLY A 7 6.77 -6.47 14.45
N GLN A 8 5.59 -5.99 14.87
CA GLN A 8 4.43 -6.86 15.15
C GLN A 8 3.45 -7.00 13.98
N ILE A 9 3.43 -6.03 13.05
CA ILE A 9 2.60 -6.11 11.85
C ILE A 9 3.24 -7.10 10.89
N ARG A 10 2.64 -8.29 10.76
CA ARG A 10 3.15 -9.39 9.91
C ARG A 10 2.50 -9.42 8.53
N GLU A 11 1.35 -8.78 8.40
CA GLU A 11 0.56 -8.74 7.17
C GLU A 11 0.14 -7.30 6.89
N VAL A 12 0.26 -6.89 5.62
CA VAL A 12 -0.25 -5.61 5.15
C VAL A 12 -1.07 -5.78 3.88
N ALA A 13 -2.11 -4.98 3.73
CA ALA A 13 -2.91 -4.89 2.53
C ALA A 13 -2.89 -3.46 1.98
N ILE A 14 -2.73 -3.30 0.67
CA ILE A 14 -3.00 -2.05 -0.02
C ILE A 14 -4.29 -2.20 -0.80
N ASP A 15 -5.15 -1.17 -0.74
CA ASP A 15 -6.40 -1.13 -1.49
C ASP A 15 -6.70 0.30 -1.89
N SER A 16 -7.57 0.47 -2.90
CA SER A 16 -7.93 1.77 -3.43
C SER A 16 -9.43 1.94 -3.68
N ALA A 17 -9.91 3.17 -3.48
CA ALA A 17 -11.26 3.56 -3.88
C ALA A 17 -11.17 4.47 -5.11
N TRP A 18 -11.42 3.88 -6.28
CA TRP A 18 -11.46 4.57 -7.57
C TRP A 18 -12.90 4.95 -7.98
N GLY A 19 -13.03 6.00 -8.80
CA GLY A 19 -14.33 6.40 -9.38
C GLY A 19 -15.30 7.07 -8.40
N THR A 20 -14.84 7.43 -7.20
CA THR A 20 -15.66 8.00 -6.12
C THR A 20 -15.94 9.51 -6.26
N ASN A 21 -15.28 10.18 -7.20
CA ASN A 21 -15.40 11.63 -7.39
C ASN A 21 -15.26 12.03 -8.87
N ARG A 22 -15.95 13.10 -9.28
CA ARG A 22 -15.87 13.65 -10.64
C ARG A 22 -14.51 14.25 -10.98
N ALA A 23 -13.73 14.57 -9.95
CA ALA A 23 -12.39 15.11 -10.12
C ALA A 23 -11.37 14.00 -10.46
N GLY A 24 -11.73 12.72 -10.55
CA GLY A 24 -10.82 11.66 -10.98
C GLY A 24 -9.65 11.42 -10.03
N HIS A 25 -9.86 11.64 -8.72
CA HIS A 25 -8.93 11.21 -7.69
C HIS A 25 -9.21 9.78 -7.27
N GLU A 26 -8.17 9.12 -6.78
CA GLU A 26 -8.17 7.78 -6.24
C GLU A 26 -7.47 7.84 -4.89
N ILE A 27 -8.09 7.28 -3.86
CA ILE A 27 -7.49 7.20 -2.53
C ILE A 27 -7.02 5.78 -2.28
N PHE A 28 -5.78 5.64 -1.85
CA PHE A 28 -5.18 4.38 -1.44
C PHE A 28 -5.08 4.36 0.08
N VAL A 29 -5.19 3.17 0.66
CA VAL A 29 -4.93 2.91 2.08
C VAL A 29 -3.91 1.79 2.20
N LEU A 30 -2.95 1.95 3.12
CA LEU A 30 -2.16 0.84 3.64
C LEU A 30 -2.80 0.39 4.95
N LEU A 31 -3.27 -0.85 4.98
CA LEU A 31 -3.81 -1.53 6.15
C LEU A 31 -2.74 -2.48 6.70
N GLY A 32 -2.58 -2.54 8.01
CA GLY A 32 -1.80 -3.57 8.69
C GLY A 32 -2.70 -4.44 9.55
N GLU A 33 -2.33 -5.70 9.69
CA GLU A 33 -2.91 -6.60 10.68
C GLU A 33 -2.14 -6.50 12.00
N ALA A 34 -2.87 -6.31 13.09
CA ALA A 34 -2.34 -6.41 14.45
C ALA A 34 -3.34 -7.14 15.35
N TYR A 35 -2.95 -8.30 15.87
CA TYR A 35 -3.74 -9.11 16.81
C TYR A 35 -5.15 -9.48 16.31
N GLY A 36 -5.25 -9.87 15.04
CA GLY A 36 -6.51 -10.22 14.38
C GLY A 36 -7.39 -9.02 14.01
N SER A 37 -6.88 -7.79 14.18
CA SER A 37 -7.60 -6.56 13.84
C SER A 37 -6.89 -5.83 12.70
N GLY A 38 -7.68 -5.33 11.74
CA GLY A 38 -7.18 -4.45 10.69
C GLY A 38 -7.02 -3.02 11.21
N MET A 39 -5.87 -2.40 10.92
CA MET A 39 -5.54 -1.03 11.32
C MET A 39 -5.05 -0.22 10.11
N PRO A 40 -5.65 0.95 9.81
CA PRO A 40 -5.10 1.87 8.83
C PRO A 40 -3.76 2.44 9.27
N LEU A 41 -2.72 2.22 8.47
CA LEU A 41 -1.38 2.75 8.70
C LEU A 41 -1.20 4.11 8.04
N GLY A 42 -1.84 4.31 6.88
CA GLY A 42 -1.91 5.62 6.24
C GLY A 42 -2.69 5.62 4.93
N TYR A 43 -2.88 6.83 4.41
CA TYR A 43 -3.62 7.09 3.19
C TYR A 43 -2.82 7.97 2.23
N ILE A 44 -3.02 7.80 0.93
CA ILE A 44 -2.54 8.73 -0.09
C ILE A 44 -3.66 8.98 -1.10
N LEU A 45 -3.93 10.27 -1.37
CA LEU A 45 -4.87 10.69 -2.39
C LEU A 45 -4.09 11.10 -3.65
N ILE A 46 -4.33 10.43 -4.76
CA ILE A 46 -3.67 10.71 -6.03
C ILE A 46 -4.69 11.12 -7.10
N LYS A 47 -4.22 11.84 -8.11
CA LYS A 47 -5.00 12.15 -9.31
C LYS A 47 -4.75 11.06 -10.36
N SER A 48 -5.74 10.21 -10.61
CA SER A 48 -5.60 9.05 -11.50
C SER A 48 -6.11 9.29 -12.91
N ILE A 49 -6.93 10.32 -13.12
CA ILE A 49 -7.38 10.74 -14.45
C ILE A 49 -6.52 11.91 -14.93
N GLY A 50 -5.86 11.74 -16.08
CA GLY A 50 -5.06 12.77 -16.73
C GLY A 50 -3.86 12.19 -17.47
N ARG A 51 -2.98 13.07 -17.96
CA ARG A 51 -1.68 12.65 -18.51
C ARG A 51 -0.68 12.48 -17.37
N SER A 52 -0.17 11.28 -17.20
CA SER A 52 1.00 10.98 -16.37
C SER A 52 2.05 10.27 -17.23
N LYS A 53 3.30 10.23 -16.76
CA LYS A 53 4.29 9.35 -17.37
C LYS A 53 3.86 7.88 -17.13
N PRO A 54 4.25 6.94 -18.00
CA PRO A 54 4.13 5.52 -17.70
C PRO A 54 4.68 5.20 -16.30
N ASP A 55 4.05 4.25 -15.60
CA ASP A 55 4.46 3.76 -14.28
C ASP A 55 4.46 4.81 -13.14
N SER A 56 3.93 6.02 -13.36
CA SER A 56 3.88 7.07 -12.34
C SER A 56 3.11 6.62 -11.08
N LYS A 57 2.02 5.86 -11.26
CA LYS A 57 1.23 5.31 -10.15
C LYS A 57 2.09 4.36 -9.33
N THR A 58 2.71 3.36 -9.96
CA THR A 58 3.61 2.40 -9.30
C THR A 58 4.74 3.11 -8.56
N SER A 59 5.39 4.09 -9.18
CA SER A 59 6.47 4.85 -8.54
C SER A 59 6.02 5.65 -7.32
N LEU A 60 4.81 6.21 -7.35
CA LEU A 60 4.20 6.89 -6.19
C LEU A 60 3.88 5.90 -5.07
N LEU A 61 3.29 4.74 -5.39
CA LEU A 61 2.99 3.71 -4.41
C LEU A 61 4.26 3.13 -3.79
N VAL A 62 5.33 2.94 -4.57
CA VAL A 62 6.66 2.53 -4.04
C VAL A 62 7.15 3.55 -3.01
N GLN A 63 7.15 4.84 -3.32
CA GLN A 63 7.58 5.88 -2.38
C GLN A 63 6.71 5.92 -1.12
N PHE A 64 5.40 5.76 -1.28
CA PHE A 64 4.45 5.70 -0.16
C PHE A 64 4.74 4.50 0.76
N LEU A 65 4.94 3.29 0.22
CA LEU A 65 5.25 2.10 1.01
C LEU A 65 6.67 2.15 1.62
N GLN A 66 7.65 2.68 0.89
CA GLN A 66 9.02 2.90 1.39
C GLN A 66 9.03 3.81 2.62
N HIS A 67 8.18 4.83 2.67
CA HIS A 67 8.05 5.66 3.86
C HIS A 67 7.73 4.81 5.11
N PHE A 68 6.81 3.83 5.01
CA PHE A 68 6.48 2.96 6.14
C PHE A 68 7.60 1.99 6.49
N ARG A 69 8.22 1.38 5.47
CA ARG A 69 9.37 0.49 5.66
C ARG A 69 10.53 1.21 6.35
N ASP A 70 10.87 2.41 5.90
CA ASP A 70 12.10 3.09 6.31
C ASP A 70 11.91 3.90 7.60
N GLN A 71 10.75 4.52 7.81
CA GLN A 71 10.49 5.35 9.01
C GLN A 71 9.99 4.54 10.22
N TYR A 72 9.30 3.43 9.99
CA TYR A 72 8.69 2.61 11.04
C TYR A 72 9.19 1.16 11.04
N THR A 73 10.28 0.88 10.32
CA THR A 73 10.91 -0.45 10.23
C THR A 73 9.91 -1.56 9.87
N LEU A 74 8.90 -1.23 9.05
CA LEU A 74 7.83 -2.15 8.71
C LEU A 74 8.35 -3.29 7.81
N ASP A 75 8.37 -4.51 8.33
CA ASP A 75 8.82 -5.75 7.67
C ASP A 75 7.71 -6.83 7.66
N PRO A 76 6.70 -6.72 6.79
CA PRO A 76 5.64 -7.69 6.66
C PRO A 76 6.13 -8.99 6.01
N LYS A 77 5.54 -10.12 6.38
CA LYS A 77 5.76 -11.43 5.74
C LYS A 77 4.75 -11.71 4.63
N PHE A 78 3.62 -11.02 4.66
CA PHE A 78 2.57 -11.10 3.65
C PHE A 78 2.16 -9.71 3.20
N THR A 79 2.03 -9.53 1.89
CA THR A 79 1.46 -8.33 1.29
C THR A 79 0.24 -8.72 0.46
N LEU A 80 -0.84 -7.96 0.59
CA LEU A 80 -2.09 -8.18 -0.15
C LEU A 80 -2.46 -6.95 -0.98
N SER A 81 -3.02 -7.17 -2.15
CA SER A 81 -3.59 -6.11 -3.00
C SER A 81 -4.71 -6.64 -3.89
N ASP A 82 -5.50 -5.76 -4.51
CA ASP A 82 -6.36 -6.18 -5.62
C ASP A 82 -5.48 -6.58 -6.83
N LYS A 83 -6.10 -7.07 -7.90
CA LYS A 83 -5.46 -7.39 -9.19
C LYS A 83 -5.10 -6.12 -9.98
N ASP A 84 -4.38 -5.20 -9.34
CA ASP A 84 -3.80 -4.01 -9.96
C ASP A 84 -2.26 -4.14 -10.06
N PHE A 85 -1.72 -3.98 -11.27
CA PHE A 85 -0.29 -4.16 -11.50
C PHE A 85 0.58 -3.11 -10.79
N ALA A 86 0.06 -1.90 -10.52
CA ALA A 86 0.82 -0.88 -9.81
C ALA A 86 0.92 -1.22 -8.32
N GLU A 87 -0.14 -1.73 -7.72
CA GLU A 87 -0.14 -2.22 -6.33
C GLU A 87 0.79 -3.43 -6.16
N ILE A 88 0.64 -4.46 -7.02
CA ILE A 88 1.48 -5.66 -7.01
C ILE A 88 2.96 -5.28 -7.18
N GLY A 89 3.27 -4.46 -8.19
CA GLY A 89 4.62 -4.00 -8.47
C GLY A 89 5.22 -3.20 -7.32
N ALA A 90 4.42 -2.37 -6.63
CA ALA A 90 4.86 -1.62 -5.48
C ALA A 90 5.20 -2.54 -4.29
N CYS A 91 4.32 -3.50 -3.96
CA CYS A 91 4.57 -4.47 -2.88
C CYS A 91 5.85 -5.28 -3.15
N GLN A 92 5.99 -5.84 -4.35
CA GLN A 92 7.17 -6.64 -4.74
C GLN A 92 8.47 -5.81 -4.76
N THR A 93 8.39 -4.52 -5.08
CA THR A 93 9.56 -3.64 -5.07
C THR A 93 10.00 -3.29 -3.64
N VAL A 94 9.05 -3.03 -2.73
CA VAL A 94 9.37 -2.56 -1.38
C VAL A 94 9.71 -3.69 -0.42
N TRP A 95 8.99 -4.81 -0.54
CA TRP A 95 9.16 -6.01 0.30
C TRP A 95 9.31 -7.27 -0.58
N PRO A 96 10.46 -7.46 -1.25
CA PRO A 96 10.66 -8.55 -2.20
C PRO A 96 10.61 -9.95 -1.56
N ASP A 97 10.92 -10.05 -0.25
CA ASP A 97 10.90 -11.32 0.49
C ASP A 97 9.53 -11.64 1.10
N ALA A 98 8.57 -10.71 1.03
CA ALA A 98 7.21 -10.95 1.49
C ALA A 98 6.44 -11.78 0.46
N LYS A 99 5.64 -12.75 0.93
CA LYS A 99 4.73 -13.47 0.04
C LYS A 99 3.62 -12.52 -0.39
N HIS A 100 3.54 -12.26 -1.69
CA HIS A 100 2.44 -11.49 -2.27
C HIS A 100 1.23 -12.39 -2.57
N GLN A 101 0.02 -11.91 -2.23
CA GLN A 101 -1.24 -12.60 -2.48
C GLN A 101 -2.31 -11.60 -2.92
N LEU A 102 -3.19 -12.00 -3.84
CA LEU A 102 -4.34 -11.17 -4.18
C LEU A 102 -5.36 -11.21 -3.04
N CYS A 103 -6.01 -10.08 -2.78
CA CYS A 103 -7.15 -9.98 -1.89
C CYS A 103 -8.26 -10.95 -2.36
N PHE A 104 -9.00 -11.51 -1.38
CA PHE A 104 -10.07 -12.48 -1.61
C PHE A 104 -11.28 -11.90 -2.35
#